data_AF-A0A8T1CK47-F1
#
_entry.id   AF-A0A8T1CK47-F1
#
_cell.length_a   1.000
_cell.length_b   1.000
_cell.length_c   1.000
_cell.angle_alpha   90.00
_cell.angle_beta   90.00
_cell.angle_gamma   90.00
#
_symmetry.space_group_name_H-M   'P 1'
#
loop_
_entity.id
_entity.type
_entity.pdbx_description
1 polymer ?
#
loop_
_entity_poly.entity_id
_entity_poly.type
_entity_poly.pdbx_seq_one_letter_code
_entity_poly.pdbx_strand_id
1 'polypeptide(L)'
;MHAITQLTIHLENEQMVTFRSSDDPAVVVTRGKHTMLTRFFELCASEAPENQVAKSALYQDIPKLFQWDTKAKRWVRRKRYQATLGRMIHVSPRDMQWFYMRVLLCHRKGLTSFENLRTVDGVTYDSYREAALHAGYLEDDSEWVACMTEASQFRMPYQLRQLFATIIVYSQVVEVGALLEGNAKEEMVKFHTLKSLNDLLLANGSAVAHFEDLPQLCEYPHLVLDLLLQNNLIRREMEGYNHDVLQETVDQEHLLNGEQRSVYSTIINAVDNPTPGNTLFFVDGPGGTGKSTLLKHILAKVRLSGK
;
A
#
# COMPACT_ATOMS: atom_id res chain seq x y z
N MET A 1 19.62 34.96 11.67
CA MET A 1 18.43 34.15 11.32
C MET A 1 18.78 33.36 10.06
N HIS A 2 18.62 32.03 10.07
CA HIS A 2 18.94 31.20 8.91
C HIS A 2 17.77 31.21 7.93
N ALA A 3 18.03 31.38 6.63
CA ALA A 3 17.02 31.19 5.61
C ALA A 3 16.74 29.67 5.46
N ILE A 4 15.49 29.26 5.30
CA ILE A 4 15.13 27.86 5.11
C ILE A 4 14.68 27.67 3.66
N THR A 5 15.28 26.70 2.97
CA THR A 5 14.84 26.26 1.64
C THR A 5 14.26 24.86 1.76
N GLN A 6 12.96 24.72 1.50
CA GLN A 6 12.32 23.41 1.45
C GLN A 6 12.69 22.70 0.15
N LEU A 7 13.29 21.52 0.27
CA LEU A 7 13.76 20.71 -0.84
C LEU A 7 12.74 19.59 -1.10
N THR A 8 12.12 19.64 -2.28
CA THR A 8 11.21 18.58 -2.74
C THR A 8 12.01 17.36 -3.18
N ILE A 9 11.46 16.17 -2.91
CA ILE A 9 11.90 14.89 -3.48
C ILE A 9 10.70 14.21 -4.15
N HIS A 10 10.96 13.30 -5.06
CA HIS A 10 9.96 12.49 -5.76
C HIS A 10 10.64 11.30 -6.42
N LEU A 11 9.93 10.20 -6.64
CA LEU A 11 10.46 9.09 -7.43
C LEU A 11 10.61 9.48 -8.90
N GLU A 12 11.33 8.66 -9.66
CA GLU A 12 11.52 8.88 -11.08
C GLU A 12 10.16 8.91 -11.81
N ASN A 13 9.90 10.00 -12.53
CA ASN A 13 8.63 10.28 -13.22
C ASN A 13 7.39 10.52 -12.33
N GLU A 14 7.53 10.53 -11.01
CA GLU A 14 6.42 10.77 -10.06
C GLU A 14 6.40 12.22 -9.49
N GLN A 15 6.96 13.17 -10.23
CA GLN A 15 6.91 14.58 -9.82
C GLN A 15 5.47 15.13 -9.79
N MET A 16 5.17 15.90 -8.74
CA MET A 16 3.91 16.64 -8.66
C MET A 16 3.87 17.75 -9.74
N VAL A 17 2.82 17.74 -10.56
CA VAL A 17 2.56 18.78 -11.56
C VAL A 17 1.17 19.37 -11.34
N THR A 18 1.09 20.70 -11.30
CA THR A 18 -0.20 21.42 -11.26
C THR A 18 -0.66 21.80 -12.67
N PHE A 19 -1.92 21.55 -12.93
CA PHE A 19 -2.56 21.88 -14.20
C PHE A 19 -4.00 22.34 -13.98
N ARG A 20 -4.52 23.06 -14.95
CA ARG A 20 -5.93 23.43 -15.07
C ARG A 20 -6.58 22.53 -16.11
N SER A 21 -7.89 22.35 -16.02
CA SER A 21 -8.65 21.57 -17.01
C SER A 21 -8.51 22.08 -18.45
N SER A 22 -8.14 23.35 -18.63
CA SER A 22 -7.90 23.98 -19.92
C SER A 22 -6.48 23.84 -20.46
N ASP A 23 -5.54 23.28 -19.67
CA ASP A 23 -4.15 23.15 -20.09
C ASP A 23 -3.97 21.98 -21.08
N ASP A 24 -3.12 22.16 -22.09
CA ASP A 24 -2.70 21.09 -23.00
C ASP A 24 -1.89 20.03 -22.24
N PRO A 25 -2.31 18.75 -22.23
CA PRO A 25 -1.59 17.66 -21.56
C PRO A 25 -0.13 17.54 -21.99
N ALA A 26 0.19 17.76 -23.27
CA ALA A 26 1.56 17.67 -23.77
C ALA A 26 2.47 18.72 -23.12
N VAL A 27 1.93 19.93 -22.91
CA VAL A 27 2.64 21.01 -22.21
C VAL A 27 2.75 20.70 -20.72
N VAL A 28 1.69 20.21 -20.10
CA VAL A 28 1.66 19.88 -18.66
C VAL A 28 2.76 18.89 -18.29
N VAL A 29 2.93 17.81 -19.06
CA VAL A 29 3.97 16.80 -18.82
C VAL A 29 5.38 17.43 -18.79
N THR A 30 5.63 18.43 -19.63
CA THR A 30 6.94 19.11 -19.65
C THR A 30 7.19 20.02 -18.45
N ARG A 31 6.14 20.49 -17.75
CA ARG A 31 6.27 21.38 -16.56
C ARG A 31 6.98 20.68 -15.40
N GLY A 32 6.83 19.37 -15.29
CA GLY A 32 7.41 18.54 -14.23
C GLY A 32 8.90 18.20 -14.42
N LYS A 33 9.46 18.36 -15.62
CA LYS A 33 10.83 17.88 -15.93
C LYS A 33 11.93 18.55 -15.09
N HIS A 34 11.70 19.79 -14.67
CA HIS A 34 12.71 20.60 -13.98
C HIS A 34 12.29 20.88 -12.53
N THR A 35 12.63 19.94 -11.64
CA THR A 35 12.46 20.08 -10.20
C THR A 35 13.78 20.49 -9.55
N MET A 36 13.76 20.85 -8.25
CA MET A 36 14.99 21.09 -7.49
C MET A 36 15.91 19.87 -7.48
N LEU A 37 15.33 18.67 -7.44
CA LEU A 37 16.05 17.41 -7.40
C LEU A 37 16.66 17.06 -8.76
N THR A 38 15.90 17.11 -9.86
CA THR A 38 16.44 16.80 -11.19
C THR A 38 17.51 17.81 -11.60
N ARG A 39 17.33 19.10 -11.26
CA ARG A 39 18.37 20.11 -11.48
C ARG A 39 19.58 19.97 -10.55
N PHE A 40 19.43 19.35 -9.38
CA PHE A 40 20.58 19.01 -8.54
C PHE A 40 21.42 17.91 -9.21
N PHE A 41 20.78 16.90 -9.78
CA PHE A 41 21.47 15.87 -10.55
C PHE A 41 22.26 16.43 -11.74
N GLU A 42 21.62 17.28 -12.55
CA GLU A 42 22.29 17.98 -13.64
C GLU A 42 23.44 18.88 -13.16
N LEU A 43 23.26 19.53 -12.01
CA LEU A 43 24.29 20.38 -11.40
C LEU A 43 25.52 19.56 -11.00
N CYS A 44 25.32 18.37 -10.41
CA CYS A 44 26.39 17.44 -10.09
C CYS A 44 27.03 16.82 -11.34
N ALA A 45 26.28 16.63 -12.42
CA ALA A 45 26.81 16.14 -13.70
C ALA A 45 27.55 17.21 -14.51
N SER A 46 27.42 18.50 -14.15
CA SER A 46 28.03 19.60 -14.89
C SER A 46 29.55 19.62 -14.76
N GLU A 47 30.24 19.87 -15.88
CA GLU A 47 31.70 20.08 -15.94
C GLU A 47 32.11 21.56 -15.81
N ALA A 48 31.15 22.47 -15.64
CA ALA A 48 31.45 23.88 -15.43
C ALA A 48 32.25 24.08 -14.11
N PRO A 49 33.33 24.89 -14.09
CA PRO A 49 34.18 25.07 -12.92
C PRO A 49 33.41 25.50 -11.66
N GLU A 50 32.44 26.38 -11.82
CA GLU A 50 31.60 26.90 -10.72
C GLU A 50 30.66 25.84 -10.11
N ASN A 51 30.36 24.78 -10.86
CA ASN A 51 29.44 23.71 -10.46
C ASN A 51 30.16 22.51 -9.84
N GLN A 52 31.48 22.38 -10.00
CA GLN A 52 32.25 21.24 -9.45
C GLN A 52 32.06 21.08 -7.94
N VAL A 53 31.84 22.17 -7.21
CA VAL A 53 31.59 22.13 -5.76
C VAL A 53 30.29 21.40 -5.39
N ALA A 54 29.33 21.26 -6.32
CA ALA A 54 28.11 20.50 -6.09
C ALA A 54 28.39 18.99 -5.98
N LYS A 55 29.43 18.48 -6.67
CA LYS A 55 29.81 17.06 -6.63
C LYS A 55 30.22 16.59 -5.21
N SER A 56 30.69 17.51 -4.36
CA SER A 56 31.08 17.22 -2.98
C SER A 56 30.03 17.58 -1.93
N ALA A 57 28.85 18.05 -2.36
CA ALA A 57 27.75 18.47 -1.49
C ALA A 57 26.65 17.40 -1.41
N LEU A 58 26.03 17.30 -0.23
CA LEU A 58 24.77 16.59 -0.05
C LEU A 58 23.62 17.45 -0.58
N TYR A 59 22.50 16.84 -0.96
CA TYR A 59 21.35 17.58 -1.47
C TYR A 59 20.85 18.65 -0.47
N GLN A 60 20.81 18.31 0.82
CA GLN A 60 20.44 19.25 1.90
C GLN A 60 21.40 20.43 2.09
N ASP A 61 22.64 20.30 1.61
CA ASP A 61 23.66 21.35 1.69
C ASP A 61 23.70 22.26 0.47
N ILE A 62 23.04 21.89 -0.64
CA ILE A 62 23.00 22.68 -1.86
C ILE A 62 22.55 24.12 -1.63
N PRO A 63 21.50 24.41 -0.83
CA PRO A 63 21.09 25.79 -0.56
C PRO A 63 22.14 26.69 0.10
N LYS A 64 23.17 26.12 0.73
CA LYS A 64 24.33 26.86 1.29
C LYS A 64 25.24 27.38 0.17
N LEU A 65 25.33 26.66 -0.94
CA LEU A 65 26.25 26.92 -2.06
C LEU A 65 25.54 27.57 -3.25
N PHE A 66 24.28 27.20 -3.49
CA PHE A 66 23.46 27.62 -4.62
C PHE A 66 22.13 28.21 -4.14
N GLN A 67 21.58 29.10 -4.95
CA GLN A 67 20.25 29.66 -4.81
C GLN A 67 19.36 29.03 -5.88
N TRP A 68 18.12 28.70 -5.53
CA TRP A 68 17.13 28.28 -6.51
C TRP A 68 16.53 29.49 -7.23
N ASP A 69 16.69 29.56 -8.55
CA ASP A 69 15.96 30.50 -9.39
C ASP A 69 14.63 29.88 -9.80
N THR A 70 13.54 30.37 -9.23
CA THR A 70 12.19 29.82 -9.47
C THR A 70 11.68 30.10 -10.89
N LYS A 71 12.10 31.22 -11.49
CA LYS A 71 11.67 31.61 -12.85
C LYS A 71 12.42 30.79 -13.89
N ALA A 72 13.74 30.69 -13.76
CA ALA A 72 14.58 29.92 -14.68
C ALA A 72 14.62 28.42 -14.36
N LYS A 73 14.04 27.99 -13.22
CA LYS A 73 14.01 26.60 -12.74
C LYS A 73 15.41 25.97 -12.73
N ARG A 74 16.37 26.64 -12.08
CA ARG A 74 17.77 26.19 -12.01
C ARG A 74 18.47 26.63 -10.71
N TRP A 75 19.53 25.91 -10.36
CA TRP A 75 20.45 26.30 -9.31
C TRP A 75 21.45 27.33 -9.83
N VAL A 76 21.65 28.41 -9.08
CA VAL A 76 22.59 29.49 -9.41
C VAL A 76 23.61 29.64 -8.29
N ARG A 77 24.91 29.61 -8.62
CA ARG A 77 25.99 29.70 -7.64
C ARG A 77 25.91 31.01 -6.86
N ARG A 78 25.97 30.92 -5.54
CA ARG A 78 26.03 32.09 -4.67
C ARG A 78 27.42 32.72 -4.74
N LYS A 79 27.48 34.05 -4.93
CA LYS A 79 28.73 34.82 -4.89
C LYS A 79 29.20 35.15 -3.47
N ARG A 80 28.28 35.11 -2.49
CA ARG A 80 28.55 35.36 -1.07
C ARG A 80 27.90 34.28 -0.23
N TYR A 81 28.53 33.93 0.88
CA TYR A 81 27.96 33.01 1.86
C TYR A 81 26.65 33.57 2.42
N GLN A 82 25.64 32.71 2.53
CA GLN A 82 24.40 33.00 3.24
C GLN A 82 24.06 31.79 4.11
N ALA A 83 23.82 32.02 5.38
CA ALA A 83 23.41 31.00 6.33
C ALA A 83 22.01 30.46 5.95
N THR A 84 22.00 29.40 5.13
CA THR A 84 20.79 28.79 4.55
C THR A 84 20.75 27.31 4.90
N LEU A 85 19.60 26.80 5.31
CA LEU A 85 19.38 25.40 5.64
C LEU A 85 18.45 24.78 4.59
N GLY A 86 18.93 23.75 3.88
CA GLY A 86 18.07 22.91 3.06
C GLY A 86 17.32 21.92 3.94
N ARG A 87 15.99 21.94 3.89
CA ARG A 87 15.14 20.97 4.59
C ARG A 87 14.41 20.13 3.57
N MET A 88 14.82 18.87 3.42
CA MET A 88 14.03 17.91 2.66
C MET A 88 12.66 17.71 3.30
N ILE A 89 11.64 17.50 2.47
CA ILE A 89 10.29 17.21 2.94
C ILE A 89 10.29 15.99 3.87
N HIS A 90 9.37 16.00 4.83
CA HIS A 90 9.14 14.84 5.68
C HIS A 90 8.61 13.69 4.83
N VAL A 91 9.15 12.49 5.06
CA VAL A 91 8.69 11.25 4.45
C VAL A 91 8.44 10.27 5.58
N SER A 92 7.27 9.65 5.58
CA SER A 92 6.94 8.61 6.55
C SER A 92 7.81 7.39 6.29
N PRO A 93 8.36 6.73 7.32
CA PRO A 93 9.00 5.42 7.16
C PRO A 93 8.09 4.35 6.52
N ARG A 94 6.77 4.54 6.57
CA ARG A 94 5.79 3.67 5.92
C ARG A 94 5.81 3.78 4.39
N ASP A 95 6.25 4.92 3.85
CA ASP A 95 6.42 5.13 2.40
C ASP A 95 7.80 4.62 2.00
N MET A 96 8.01 3.30 2.05
CA MET A 96 9.33 2.66 2.02
C MET A 96 10.24 3.18 0.90
N GLN A 97 9.74 3.23 -0.34
CA GLN A 97 10.53 3.70 -1.48
C GLN A 97 11.03 5.15 -1.29
N TRP A 98 10.14 6.05 -0.85
CA TRP A 98 10.48 7.46 -0.60
C TRP A 98 11.40 7.61 0.60
N PHE A 99 11.20 6.79 1.64
CA PHE A 99 11.98 6.84 2.86
C PHE A 99 13.45 6.49 2.57
N TYR A 100 13.69 5.36 1.91
CA TYR A 100 15.05 4.93 1.57
C TYR A 100 15.71 5.84 0.53
N MET A 101 14.94 6.37 -0.44
CA MET A 101 15.43 7.41 -1.35
C MET A 101 15.93 8.65 -0.57
N ARG A 102 15.17 9.10 0.44
CA ARG A 102 15.57 10.23 1.30
C ARG A 102 16.82 9.89 2.12
N VAL A 103 16.93 8.68 2.66
CA VAL A 103 18.14 8.21 3.38
C VAL A 103 19.36 8.32 2.46
N LEU A 104 19.28 7.85 1.22
CA LEU A 104 20.37 7.96 0.26
C LEU A 104 20.75 9.42 -0.03
N LEU A 105 19.76 10.30 -0.24
CA LEU A 105 20.00 11.73 -0.48
C LEU A 105 20.62 12.47 0.73
N CYS A 106 20.42 11.98 1.95
CA CYS A 106 21.02 12.52 3.16
C CYS A 106 22.52 12.21 3.28
N HIS A 107 22.99 11.11 2.68
CA HIS A 107 24.34 10.57 2.95
C HIS A 107 25.24 10.54 1.72
N ARG A 108 24.67 10.51 0.51
CA ARG A 108 25.42 10.39 -0.75
C ARG A 108 25.63 11.74 -1.43
N LYS A 109 26.82 11.90 -2.01
CA LYS A 109 27.28 13.10 -2.72
C LYS A 109 27.46 12.81 -4.20
N GLY A 110 27.49 13.86 -5.01
CA GLY A 110 27.82 13.74 -6.44
C GLY A 110 26.80 12.95 -7.25
N LEU A 111 25.55 12.93 -6.80
CA LEU A 111 24.47 12.17 -7.42
C LEU A 111 24.07 12.81 -8.76
N THR A 112 24.07 12.03 -9.84
CA THR A 112 23.82 12.55 -11.21
C THR A 112 22.53 12.05 -11.86
N SER A 113 21.83 11.10 -11.25
CA SER A 113 20.54 10.58 -11.73
C SER A 113 19.83 9.74 -10.64
N PHE A 114 18.58 9.35 -10.90
CA PHE A 114 17.86 8.37 -10.07
C PHE A 114 18.53 6.99 -10.08
N GLU A 115 19.08 6.58 -11.22
CA GLU A 115 19.86 5.35 -11.34
C GLU A 115 21.14 5.44 -10.50
N ASN A 116 21.91 6.52 -10.61
CA ASN A 116 23.12 6.72 -9.84
C ASN A 116 22.86 6.76 -8.32
N LEU A 117 21.67 7.24 -7.90
CA LEU A 117 21.21 7.17 -6.52
C LEU A 117 21.06 5.71 -6.02
N ARG A 118 20.73 4.77 -6.91
CA ARG A 118 20.67 3.33 -6.64
C ARG A 118 21.98 2.59 -6.93
N THR A 119 22.98 3.24 -7.53
CA THR A 119 24.28 2.60 -7.80
C THR A 119 25.23 2.71 -6.62
N VAL A 120 25.67 1.61 -6.01
CA VAL A 120 26.66 1.59 -4.92
C VAL A 120 27.83 0.70 -5.35
N ASP A 121 29.06 1.21 -5.21
CA ASP A 121 30.31 0.52 -5.61
C ASP A 121 30.29 -0.05 -7.05
N GLY A 122 29.62 0.68 -7.96
CA GLY A 122 29.50 0.31 -9.37
C GLY A 122 28.37 -0.67 -9.70
N VAL A 123 27.60 -1.14 -8.71
CA VAL A 123 26.44 -2.01 -8.89
C VAL A 123 25.16 -1.20 -8.73
N THR A 124 24.28 -1.23 -9.73
CA THR A 124 22.95 -0.62 -9.67
C THR A 124 21.95 -1.62 -9.10
N TYR A 125 21.29 -1.26 -8.00
CA TYR A 125 20.29 -2.08 -7.33
C TYR A 125 18.87 -1.78 -7.83
N ASP A 126 17.97 -2.75 -7.69
CA ASP A 126 16.59 -2.62 -8.15
C ASP A 126 15.79 -1.66 -7.27
N SER A 127 16.03 -1.65 -5.96
CA SER A 127 15.35 -0.76 -5.02
C SER A 127 16.27 0.25 -4.34
N TYR A 128 15.70 1.38 -3.88
CA TYR A 128 16.42 2.31 -3.00
C TYR A 128 16.79 1.69 -1.65
N ARG A 129 16.02 0.68 -1.20
CA ARG A 129 16.27 -0.03 0.06
C ARG A 129 17.56 -0.84 -0.01
N GLU A 130 17.71 -1.66 -1.04
CA GLU A 130 18.93 -2.45 -1.28
C GLU A 130 20.15 -1.55 -1.44
N ALA A 131 20.03 -0.46 -2.21
CA ALA A 131 21.12 0.50 -2.34
C ALA A 131 21.50 1.12 -0.98
N ALA A 132 20.53 1.45 -0.11
CA ALA A 132 20.81 1.98 1.22
C ALA A 132 21.45 0.94 2.15
N LEU A 133 21.03 -0.32 2.06
CA LEU A 133 21.61 -1.45 2.80
C LEU A 133 23.07 -1.66 2.39
N HIS A 134 23.34 -1.82 1.09
CA HIS A 134 24.69 -2.02 0.58
C HIS A 134 25.62 -0.82 0.78
N ALA A 135 25.07 0.40 0.86
CA ALA A 135 25.83 1.58 1.25
C ALA A 135 26.13 1.65 2.77
N GLY A 136 25.62 0.70 3.57
CA GLY A 136 25.84 0.64 5.02
C GLY A 136 25.05 1.68 5.82
N TYR A 137 23.93 2.17 5.29
CA TYR A 137 23.09 3.16 5.98
C TYR A 137 21.94 2.55 6.78
N LEU A 138 21.73 1.24 6.64
CA LEU A 138 20.72 0.48 7.37
C LEU A 138 21.42 -0.54 8.27
N GLU A 139 20.86 -0.76 9.45
CA GLU A 139 21.22 -1.89 10.32
C GLU A 139 20.67 -3.19 9.72
N ASP A 140 21.35 -4.32 9.95
CA ASP A 140 20.91 -5.61 9.45
C ASP A 140 19.81 -6.24 10.34
N ASP A 141 19.18 -7.30 9.86
CA ASP A 141 18.11 -8.00 10.59
C ASP A 141 18.61 -9.06 11.56
N SER A 142 19.90 -9.08 11.88
CA SER A 142 20.51 -10.15 12.68
C SER A 142 19.83 -10.28 14.05
N GLU A 143 19.47 -9.16 14.68
CA GLU A 143 18.78 -9.13 15.96
C GLU A 143 17.38 -9.76 15.89
N TRP A 144 16.65 -9.52 14.80
CA TRP A 144 15.30 -10.06 14.59
C TRP A 144 15.33 -11.55 14.28
N VAL A 145 16.31 -11.98 13.47
CA VAL A 145 16.55 -13.40 13.19
C VAL A 145 16.92 -14.14 14.48
N ALA A 146 17.82 -13.58 15.30
CA ALA A 146 18.19 -14.15 16.59
C ALA A 146 16.99 -14.21 17.55
N CYS A 147 16.20 -13.13 17.66
CA CYS A 147 15.00 -13.07 18.48
C CYS A 147 13.97 -14.16 18.09
N MET A 148 13.70 -14.31 16.80
CA MET A 148 12.77 -15.33 16.31
C MET A 148 13.30 -16.76 16.55
N THR A 149 14.59 -16.99 16.34
CA THR A 149 15.27 -18.27 16.58
C THR A 149 15.27 -18.66 18.06
N GLU A 150 15.42 -17.68 18.96
CA GLU A 150 15.33 -17.90 20.39
C GLU A 150 13.89 -18.23 20.80
N ALA A 151 12.93 -17.40 20.38
CA ALA A 151 11.52 -17.57 20.70
C ALA A 151 10.97 -18.93 20.23
N SER A 152 11.41 -19.43 19.07
CA SER A 152 10.93 -20.70 18.50
C SER A 152 11.22 -21.91 19.38
N GLN A 153 12.16 -21.80 20.32
CA GLN A 153 12.52 -22.91 21.22
C GLN A 153 11.48 -23.15 22.32
N PHE A 154 10.67 -22.14 22.68
CA PHE A 154 9.81 -22.20 23.85
C PHE A 154 8.42 -21.57 23.68
N ARG A 155 8.13 -20.93 22.53
CA ARG A 155 6.85 -20.30 22.24
C ARG A 155 5.95 -21.18 21.39
N MET A 156 4.64 -21.06 21.60
CA MET A 156 3.64 -21.72 20.76
C MET A 156 3.54 -21.03 19.39
N PRO A 157 3.11 -21.74 18.32
CA PRO A 157 3.06 -21.17 16.98
C PRO A 157 2.29 -19.85 16.85
N TYR A 158 1.17 -19.68 17.57
CA TYR A 158 0.42 -18.42 17.53
C TYR A 158 1.20 -17.24 18.16
N GLN A 159 2.01 -17.51 19.19
CA GLN A 159 2.84 -16.50 19.86
C GLN A 159 4.00 -16.09 18.95
N LEU A 160 4.56 -17.02 18.18
CA LEU A 160 5.59 -16.71 17.19
C LEU A 160 5.04 -15.83 16.06
N ARG A 161 3.83 -16.10 15.58
CA ARG A 161 3.16 -15.25 14.59
C ARG A 161 2.90 -13.84 15.12
N GLN A 162 2.46 -13.73 16.37
CA GLN A 162 2.27 -12.43 17.03
C GLN A 162 3.58 -11.68 17.22
N LEU A 163 4.66 -12.37 17.63
CA LEU A 163 5.98 -11.78 17.77
C LEU A 163 6.51 -11.28 16.43
N PHE A 164 6.44 -12.10 15.38
CA PHE A 164 6.81 -11.70 14.02
C PHE A 164 6.06 -10.43 13.60
N ALA A 165 4.73 -10.42 13.73
CA ALA A 165 3.93 -9.26 13.38
C ALA A 165 4.28 -8.01 14.22
N THR A 166 4.59 -8.19 15.51
CA THR A 166 5.05 -7.10 16.39
C THR A 166 6.38 -6.53 15.90
N ILE A 167 7.33 -7.39 15.54
CA ILE A 167 8.63 -6.97 14.99
C ILE A 167 8.42 -6.18 13.69
N ILE A 168 7.58 -6.66 12.75
CA ILE A 168 7.32 -5.93 11.50
C ILE A 168 6.63 -4.58 11.74
N VAL A 169 5.70 -4.51 12.68
CA VAL A 169 4.90 -3.29 12.93
C VAL A 169 5.71 -2.21 13.66
N TYR A 170 6.57 -2.60 14.60
CA TYR A 170 7.21 -1.67 15.53
C TYR A 170 8.73 -1.52 15.34
N SER A 171 9.36 -2.37 14.53
CA SER A 171 10.79 -2.30 14.20
C SER A 171 11.00 -1.91 12.73
N GLN A 172 12.21 -1.45 12.41
CA GLN A 172 12.63 -1.21 11.02
C GLN A 172 13.30 -2.46 10.47
N VAL A 173 12.49 -3.44 10.08
CA VAL A 173 13.02 -4.66 9.47
C VAL A 173 13.52 -4.37 8.06
N VAL A 174 14.80 -4.67 7.88
CA VAL A 174 15.54 -5.03 6.68
C VAL A 174 14.69 -5.70 5.62
N GLU A 175 14.64 -7.02 5.71
CA GLU A 175 14.20 -8.02 4.78
C GLU A 175 13.06 -8.84 5.36
N VAL A 176 11.86 -8.23 5.34
CA VAL A 176 10.64 -8.83 5.88
C VAL A 176 10.33 -10.18 5.21
N GLY A 177 10.51 -10.27 3.89
CA GLY A 177 10.35 -11.52 3.15
C GLY A 177 11.34 -12.60 3.57
N ALA A 178 12.63 -12.27 3.68
CA ALA A 178 13.66 -13.22 4.10
C ALA A 178 13.43 -13.69 5.56
N LEU A 179 13.01 -12.78 6.44
CA LEU A 179 12.64 -13.10 7.81
C LEU A 179 11.43 -14.04 7.87
N LEU A 180 10.42 -13.85 7.00
CA LEU A 180 9.29 -14.78 6.89
C LEU A 180 9.76 -16.16 6.41
N GLU A 181 10.52 -16.23 5.32
CA GLU A 181 11.02 -17.49 4.74
C GLU A 181 11.89 -18.28 5.72
N GLY A 182 12.71 -17.59 6.51
CA GLY A 182 13.52 -18.22 7.56
C GLY A 182 12.70 -18.85 8.68
N ASN A 183 11.52 -18.30 8.98
CA ASN A 183 10.70 -18.67 10.14
C ASN A 183 9.45 -19.49 9.82
N ALA A 184 8.98 -19.48 8.57
CA ALA A 184 7.78 -20.17 8.12
C ALA A 184 8.06 -20.89 6.81
N LYS A 185 8.31 -22.21 6.88
CA LYS A 185 8.62 -23.03 5.69
C LYS A 185 7.38 -23.64 5.04
N GLU A 186 6.40 -24.01 5.85
CA GLU A 186 5.16 -24.63 5.39
C GLU A 186 4.15 -23.57 4.93
N GLU A 187 3.43 -23.87 3.86
CA GLU A 187 2.43 -22.98 3.25
C GLU A 187 1.36 -22.53 4.27
N MET A 188 0.83 -23.49 5.04
CA MET A 188 -0.17 -23.21 6.08
C MET A 188 0.38 -22.28 7.18
N VAL A 189 1.66 -22.44 7.55
CA VAL A 189 2.32 -21.58 8.54
C VAL A 189 2.54 -20.18 7.97
N LYS A 190 2.99 -20.06 6.72
CA LYS A 190 3.13 -18.77 6.03
C LYS A 190 1.79 -18.05 5.97
N PHE A 191 0.74 -18.71 5.50
CA PHE A 191 -0.61 -18.15 5.40
C PHE A 191 -1.12 -17.62 6.75
N HIS A 192 -1.05 -18.42 7.82
CA HIS A 192 -1.50 -17.98 9.13
C HIS A 192 -0.64 -16.84 9.69
N THR A 193 0.66 -16.83 9.40
CA THR A 193 1.58 -15.74 9.78
C THR A 193 1.21 -14.45 9.07
N LEU A 194 1.05 -14.49 7.74
CA LEU A 194 0.61 -13.37 6.92
C LEU A 194 -0.75 -12.85 7.36
N LYS A 195 -1.68 -13.74 7.70
CA LYS A 195 -2.99 -13.34 8.22
C LYS A 195 -2.87 -12.59 9.55
N SER A 196 -2.14 -13.15 10.52
CA SER A 196 -1.91 -12.49 11.82
C SER A 196 -1.20 -11.14 11.66
N LEU A 197 -0.23 -11.06 10.73
CA LEU A 197 0.42 -9.81 10.37
C LEU A 197 -0.59 -8.82 9.77
N ASN A 198 -1.39 -9.24 8.80
CA ASN A 198 -2.38 -8.38 8.15
C ASN A 198 -3.42 -7.85 9.13
N ASP A 199 -3.92 -8.69 10.04
CA ASP A 199 -4.87 -8.29 11.08
C ASP A 199 -4.28 -7.17 11.98
N LEU A 200 -2.99 -7.29 12.35
CA LEU A 200 -2.29 -6.27 13.15
C LEU A 200 -1.95 -5.01 12.35
N LEU A 201 -1.56 -5.14 11.08
CA LEU A 201 -1.29 -4.02 10.20
C LEU A 201 -2.56 -3.20 9.94
N LEU A 202 -3.70 -3.87 9.70
CA LEU A 202 -4.99 -3.22 9.49
C LEU A 202 -5.40 -2.38 10.71
N ALA A 203 -5.18 -2.90 11.92
CA ALA A 203 -5.40 -2.15 13.16
C ALA A 203 -4.51 -0.89 13.26
N ASN A 204 -3.37 -0.86 12.54
CA ASN A 204 -2.42 0.26 12.50
C ASN A 204 -2.54 1.11 11.21
N GLY A 205 -3.58 0.89 10.39
CA GLY A 205 -3.84 1.62 9.15
C GLY A 205 -2.88 1.26 8.00
N SER A 206 -2.33 0.05 8.00
CA SER A 206 -1.52 -0.51 6.91
C SER A 206 -2.08 -1.88 6.48
N ALA A 207 -1.43 -2.54 5.53
CA ALA A 207 -1.80 -3.87 5.05
C ALA A 207 -0.55 -4.61 4.53
N VAL A 208 -0.61 -5.94 4.47
CA VAL A 208 0.45 -6.77 3.85
C VAL A 208 0.69 -6.39 2.39
N ALA A 209 -0.32 -5.86 1.70
CA ALA A 209 -0.22 -5.38 0.33
C ALA A 209 0.76 -4.22 0.10
N HIS A 210 1.21 -3.53 1.16
CA HIS A 210 2.22 -2.47 1.04
C HIS A 210 3.66 -3.00 1.06
N PHE A 211 3.86 -4.29 1.31
CA PHE A 211 5.17 -4.94 1.32
C PHE A 211 5.36 -5.71 0.01
N GLU A 212 6.28 -5.24 -0.83
CA GLU A 212 6.57 -5.84 -2.15
C GLU A 212 7.29 -7.20 -2.03
N ASP A 213 8.02 -7.42 -0.93
CA ASP A 213 8.79 -8.64 -0.65
C ASP A 213 7.99 -9.71 0.11
N LEU A 214 6.69 -9.50 0.34
CA LEU A 214 5.81 -10.44 1.02
C LEU A 214 4.75 -11.06 0.09
N PRO A 215 4.50 -12.38 0.19
CA PRO A 215 3.39 -13.01 -0.50
C PRO A 215 2.05 -12.49 0.02
N GLN A 216 1.10 -12.35 -0.89
CA GLN A 216 -0.24 -11.83 -0.59
C GLN A 216 -1.19 -12.96 -0.20
N LEU A 217 -2.18 -12.65 0.65
CA LEU A 217 -3.17 -13.64 1.10
C LEU A 217 -3.96 -14.26 -0.06
N CYS A 218 -4.18 -13.52 -1.15
CA CYS A 218 -4.88 -13.99 -2.34
C CYS A 218 -4.11 -15.08 -3.11
N GLU A 219 -2.81 -15.24 -2.86
CA GLU A 219 -1.99 -16.30 -3.45
C GLU A 219 -2.27 -17.67 -2.80
N TYR A 220 -3.04 -17.71 -1.71
CA TYR A 220 -3.43 -18.92 -0.98
C TYR A 220 -4.96 -19.15 -1.01
N PRO A 221 -5.59 -19.29 -2.19
CA PRO A 221 -7.05 -19.25 -2.32
C PRO A 221 -7.76 -20.39 -1.56
N HIS A 222 -7.16 -21.58 -1.49
CA HIS A 222 -7.72 -22.72 -0.77
C HIS A 222 -7.72 -22.50 0.75
N LEU A 223 -6.64 -21.92 1.31
CA LEU A 223 -6.55 -21.60 2.74
C LEU A 223 -7.44 -20.42 3.12
N VAL A 224 -7.61 -19.45 2.22
CA VAL A 224 -8.61 -18.37 2.39
C VAL A 224 -10.00 -18.97 2.45
N LEU A 225 -10.35 -19.88 1.55
CA LEU A 225 -11.64 -20.55 1.54
C LEU A 225 -11.88 -21.36 2.83
N ASP A 226 -10.91 -22.19 3.23
CA ASP A 226 -11.01 -22.96 4.48
C ASP A 226 -11.24 -22.06 5.70
N LEU A 227 -10.55 -20.93 5.76
CA LEU A 227 -10.72 -19.95 6.82
C LEU A 227 -12.12 -19.31 6.79
N LEU A 228 -12.63 -18.95 5.60
CA LEU A 228 -13.99 -18.40 5.46
C LEU A 228 -15.04 -19.42 5.92
N LEU A 229 -14.83 -20.71 5.63
CA LEU A 229 -15.69 -21.80 6.06
C LEU A 229 -15.62 -22.11 7.56
N GLN A 230 -14.62 -21.60 8.30
CA GLN A 230 -14.66 -21.62 9.77
C GLN A 230 -15.76 -20.70 10.33
N ASN A 231 -16.18 -19.68 9.57
CA ASN A 231 -17.31 -18.85 9.95
C ASN A 231 -18.61 -19.61 9.70
N ASN A 232 -19.25 -20.06 10.77
CA ASN A 232 -20.51 -20.82 10.71
C ASN A 232 -21.63 -20.13 9.90
N LEU A 233 -21.64 -18.79 9.81
CA LEU A 233 -22.61 -18.06 9.00
C LEU A 233 -22.28 -18.19 7.51
N ILE A 234 -21.01 -17.98 7.14
CA ILE A 234 -20.55 -18.08 5.75
C ILE A 234 -20.69 -19.54 5.27
N ARG A 235 -20.26 -20.51 6.09
CA ARG A 235 -20.39 -21.93 5.78
C ARG A 235 -21.84 -22.35 5.55
N ARG A 236 -22.79 -21.84 6.34
CA ARG A 236 -24.23 -22.10 6.13
C ARG A 236 -24.73 -21.51 4.82
N GLU A 237 -24.26 -20.34 4.43
CA GLU A 237 -24.60 -19.75 3.13
C GLU A 237 -23.98 -20.51 1.95
N MET A 238 -22.74 -21.02 2.10
CA MET A 238 -22.04 -21.72 1.02
C MET A 238 -22.40 -23.21 0.87
N GLU A 239 -22.60 -23.92 1.99
CA GLU A 239 -22.80 -25.39 2.00
C GLU A 239 -24.18 -25.80 2.56
N GLY A 240 -24.87 -24.90 3.25
CA GLY A 240 -25.97 -25.27 4.13
C GLY A 240 -27.35 -25.37 3.47
N TYR A 241 -27.52 -24.89 2.24
CA TYR A 241 -28.81 -24.89 1.57
C TYR A 241 -28.87 -25.92 0.46
N ASN A 242 -29.85 -26.83 0.55
CA ASN A 242 -30.16 -27.74 -0.53
C ASN A 242 -30.81 -26.95 -1.69
N HIS A 243 -30.12 -26.91 -2.82
CA HIS A 243 -30.54 -26.20 -4.03
C HIS A 243 -31.92 -26.70 -4.53
N ASP A 244 -32.23 -27.98 -4.36
CA ASP A 244 -33.53 -28.57 -4.75
C ASP A 244 -34.67 -27.99 -3.89
N VAL A 245 -34.46 -27.86 -2.57
CA VAL A 245 -35.45 -27.28 -1.64
C VAL A 245 -35.65 -25.78 -1.89
N LEU A 246 -34.58 -25.07 -2.25
CA LEU A 246 -34.67 -23.67 -2.66
C LEU A 246 -35.44 -23.54 -3.98
N GLN A 247 -35.19 -24.42 -4.95
CA GLN A 247 -35.87 -24.44 -6.23
C GLN A 247 -37.37 -24.73 -6.06
N GLU A 248 -37.74 -25.73 -5.25
CA GLU A 248 -39.15 -26.01 -4.92
C GLU A 248 -39.86 -24.78 -4.29
N THR A 249 -39.13 -24.04 -3.45
CA THR A 249 -39.67 -22.81 -2.85
C THR A 249 -39.86 -21.72 -3.91
N VAL A 250 -38.98 -21.60 -4.90
CA VAL A 250 -39.14 -20.64 -6.00
C VAL A 250 -40.26 -21.06 -6.95
N ASP A 251 -40.43 -22.35 -7.22
CA ASP A 251 -41.51 -22.86 -8.08
C ASP A 251 -42.92 -22.58 -7.48
N GLN A 252 -42.98 -22.39 -6.17
CA GLN A 252 -44.17 -21.99 -5.42
C GLN A 252 -44.44 -20.46 -5.44
N GLU A 253 -43.70 -19.66 -6.21
CA GLU A 253 -43.94 -18.21 -6.35
C GLU A 253 -45.38 -17.86 -6.79
N HIS A 254 -46.04 -18.80 -7.49
CA HIS A 254 -47.44 -18.65 -7.88
C HIS A 254 -48.41 -18.52 -6.68
N LEU A 255 -48.03 -19.00 -5.50
CA LEU A 255 -48.81 -18.96 -4.25
C LEU A 255 -48.74 -17.62 -3.51
N LEU A 256 -47.84 -16.72 -3.91
CA LEU A 256 -47.78 -15.37 -3.34
C LEU A 256 -49.03 -14.58 -3.72
N ASN A 257 -49.63 -13.87 -2.75
CA ASN A 257 -50.74 -12.97 -3.03
C ASN A 257 -50.27 -11.72 -3.81
N GLY A 258 -51.21 -10.92 -4.31
CA GLY A 258 -50.89 -9.77 -5.17
C GLY A 258 -49.93 -8.76 -4.54
N GLU A 259 -50.10 -8.44 -3.25
CA GLU A 259 -49.24 -7.51 -2.52
C GLU A 259 -47.85 -8.10 -2.30
N GLN A 260 -47.78 -9.35 -1.87
CA GLN A 260 -46.51 -10.08 -1.70
C GLN A 260 -45.74 -10.19 -3.00
N ARG A 261 -46.42 -10.49 -4.13
CA ARG A 261 -45.79 -10.55 -5.45
C ARG A 261 -45.23 -9.20 -5.88
N SER A 262 -45.94 -8.10 -5.60
CA SER A 262 -45.46 -6.75 -5.88
C SER A 262 -44.18 -6.42 -5.10
N VAL A 263 -44.12 -6.78 -3.82
CA VAL A 263 -42.92 -6.59 -3.00
C VAL A 263 -41.78 -7.48 -3.48
N TYR A 264 -42.07 -8.76 -3.75
CA TYR A 264 -41.12 -9.73 -4.28
C TYR A 264 -40.46 -9.22 -5.58
N SER A 265 -41.26 -8.84 -6.58
CA SER A 265 -40.75 -8.36 -7.87
C SER A 265 -39.91 -7.10 -7.73
N THR A 266 -40.29 -6.19 -6.82
CA THR A 266 -39.55 -4.95 -6.57
C THR A 266 -38.16 -5.25 -6.02
N ILE A 267 -38.07 -6.14 -5.02
CA ILE A 267 -36.81 -6.49 -4.38
C ILE A 267 -35.92 -7.30 -5.32
N ILE A 268 -36.46 -8.31 -6.02
CA ILE A 268 -35.68 -9.11 -6.97
C ILE A 268 -35.16 -8.25 -8.13
N ASN A 269 -35.97 -7.34 -8.66
CA ASN A 269 -35.50 -6.42 -9.70
C ASN A 269 -34.35 -5.51 -9.21
N ALA A 270 -34.38 -5.07 -7.94
CA ALA A 270 -33.29 -4.29 -7.36
C ALA A 270 -32.00 -5.12 -7.17
N VAL A 271 -32.13 -6.41 -6.88
CA VAL A 271 -30.99 -7.36 -6.81
C VAL A 271 -30.42 -7.67 -8.20
N ASP A 272 -31.27 -7.73 -9.22
CA ASP A 272 -30.86 -7.98 -10.59
C ASP A 272 -30.29 -6.73 -11.29
N ASN A 273 -30.77 -5.54 -10.94
CA ASN A 273 -30.37 -4.27 -11.52
C ASN A 273 -29.94 -3.27 -10.43
N PRO A 274 -28.72 -3.40 -9.88
CA PRO A 274 -28.26 -2.56 -8.77
C PRO A 274 -28.14 -1.09 -9.20
N THR A 275 -28.89 -0.23 -8.51
CA THR A 275 -28.87 1.24 -8.70
C THR A 275 -28.39 1.93 -7.42
N PRO A 276 -27.51 2.95 -7.49
CA PRO A 276 -27.03 3.67 -6.31
C PRO A 276 -28.21 4.27 -5.53
N GLY A 277 -28.41 3.84 -4.28
CA GLY A 277 -29.46 4.34 -3.37
C GLY A 277 -30.63 3.38 -3.11
N ASN A 278 -30.80 2.30 -3.89
CA ASN A 278 -31.85 1.29 -3.68
C ASN A 278 -31.31 0.03 -2.99
N THR A 279 -30.69 0.19 -1.81
CA THR A 279 -30.02 -0.91 -1.09
C THR A 279 -30.75 -1.41 0.15
N LEU A 280 -31.78 -0.70 0.63
CA LEU A 280 -32.46 -1.02 1.88
C LEU A 280 -33.98 -1.00 1.70
N PHE A 281 -34.63 -2.11 2.05
CA PHE A 281 -36.08 -2.29 1.98
C PHE A 281 -36.63 -2.65 3.36
N PHE A 282 -37.74 -2.02 3.74
CA PHE A 282 -38.50 -2.38 4.94
C PHE A 282 -39.80 -3.05 4.53
N VAL A 283 -40.00 -4.31 4.93
CA VAL A 283 -41.23 -5.05 4.70
C VAL A 283 -42.08 -4.98 5.96
N ASP A 284 -43.11 -4.13 5.93
CA ASP A 284 -44.06 -3.99 7.03
C ASP A 284 -45.40 -4.68 6.70
N GLY A 285 -46.07 -5.17 7.74
CA GLY A 285 -47.39 -5.75 7.62
C GLY A 285 -47.91 -6.28 8.96
N PRO A 286 -49.23 -6.31 9.17
CA PRO A 286 -49.85 -6.89 10.37
C PRO A 286 -49.48 -8.36 10.61
N GLY A 287 -49.72 -8.86 11.83
CA GLY A 287 -49.60 -10.29 12.12
C GLY A 287 -50.50 -11.13 11.20
N GLY A 288 -49.99 -12.25 10.68
CA GLY A 288 -50.76 -13.16 9.81
C GLY A 288 -50.72 -12.87 8.30
N THR A 289 -50.08 -11.79 7.84
CA THR A 289 -50.01 -11.43 6.40
C THR A 289 -48.98 -12.22 5.57
N GLY A 290 -48.38 -13.28 6.12
CA GLY A 290 -47.44 -14.13 5.40
C GLY A 290 -46.07 -13.52 5.09
N LYS A 291 -45.63 -12.50 5.86
CA LYS A 291 -44.29 -11.88 5.71
C LYS A 291 -43.14 -12.90 5.70
N SER A 292 -43.19 -13.89 6.59
CA SER A 292 -42.17 -14.95 6.63
C SER A 292 -42.14 -15.79 5.35
N THR A 293 -43.31 -16.05 4.76
CA THR A 293 -43.44 -16.75 3.47
C THR A 293 -42.82 -15.94 2.34
N LEU A 294 -43.11 -14.63 2.30
CA LEU A 294 -42.51 -13.71 1.33
C LEU A 294 -40.98 -13.68 1.45
N LEU A 295 -40.45 -13.48 2.67
CA LEU A 295 -39.01 -13.47 2.93
C LEU A 295 -38.34 -14.79 2.52
N LYS A 296 -39.00 -15.93 2.76
CA LYS A 296 -38.50 -17.25 2.36
C LYS A 296 -38.32 -17.35 0.83
N HIS A 297 -39.29 -16.86 0.05
CA HIS A 297 -39.21 -16.87 -1.41
C HIS A 297 -38.11 -15.93 -1.94
N ILE A 298 -37.98 -14.73 -1.35
CA ILE A 298 -36.92 -13.78 -1.70
C ILE A 298 -35.55 -14.40 -1.44
N LEU A 299 -35.33 -14.92 -0.23
CA LEU A 299 -34.07 -15.56 0.15
C LEU A 299 -33.73 -16.76 -0.74
N ALA A 300 -34.72 -17.60 -1.07
CA ALA A 300 -34.51 -18.74 -1.97
C ALA A 300 -34.05 -18.30 -3.36
N LYS A 301 -34.72 -17.30 -3.94
CA LYS A 301 -34.36 -16.78 -5.28
C LYS A 301 -32.97 -16.15 -5.31
N VAL A 302 -32.64 -15.33 -4.33
CA VAL A 302 -31.33 -14.65 -4.25
C VAL A 302 -30.21 -15.69 -4.08
N ARG A 303 -30.37 -16.67 -3.19
CA ARG A 303 -29.38 -17.74 -2.96
C ARG A 303 -29.14 -18.61 -4.19
N LEU A 304 -30.20 -18.98 -4.92
CA LEU A 304 -30.08 -19.73 -6.20
C LEU A 304 -29.31 -18.93 -7.26
N SER A 305 -29.34 -17.59 -7.20
CA SER A 305 -28.62 -16.72 -8.14
C SER A 305 -27.15 -16.49 -7.78
N GLY A 306 -26.69 -16.99 -6.62
CA GLY A 306 -25.31 -16.84 -6.16
C GLY A 306 -24.92 -15.40 -5.81
N LYS A 307 -25.89 -14.57 -5.41
CA LYS A 307 -25.73 -13.15 -5.08
C LYS A 307 -25.84 -12.89 -3.58
#